data_AF-S9XIL5-F1
#
_entry.id   AF-S9XIL5-F1
#
_cell.length_a   1.000
_cell.length_b   1.000
_cell.length_c   1.000
_cell.angle_alpha   90.00
_cell.angle_beta   90.00
_cell.angle_gamma   90.00
#
_symmetry.space_group_name_H-M   'P 1'
#
loop_
_entity.id
_entity.type
_entity.pdbx_description
1 polymer ?
#
loop_
_entity_poly.entity_id
_entity_poly.type
_entity_poly.pdbx_seq_one_letter_code
_entity_poly.pdbx_strand_id
1 'polypeptide(L)'
;MRPVSVKDRVAKEKQKHIKGLKGNKLIRHYHNLLKEKSRLVSSHAPVKQIEDVEQQLEAIGIDAYQKASQNGQNNRKGGDSSKILVDWIRTDPNLYPKHRDTRPQQILEIGSVCVDNKCSTCGLFSVTRIDLHSSHPLIQEQDVLMRSPKEGIFDGISCSLVLNFAPPNLRAQILLKCTQLLHPPNPTHPPWFFFVLPAPCVNNSRYMDESTLHSILHRFGFTLRYSSVSKKIAYYLYAYDHPCSTNLSWKKKTVHDGPSRNNFFIPCLSS
;
A
#
# COMPACT_ATOMS: atom_id res chain seq x y z
N MET A 1 1.39 35.88 -38.44
CA MET A 1 1.52 34.78 -37.45
C MET A 1 1.41 33.45 -38.19
N ARG A 2 2.44 32.58 -38.15
CA ARG A 2 2.33 31.23 -38.72
C ARG A 2 1.35 30.39 -37.89
N PRO A 3 0.44 29.62 -38.51
CA PRO A 3 -0.47 28.75 -37.76
C PRO A 3 0.34 27.69 -36.99
N VAL A 4 0.13 27.61 -35.67
CA VAL A 4 0.67 26.53 -34.84
C VAL A 4 0.14 25.20 -35.37
N SER A 5 1.04 24.24 -35.63
CA SER A 5 0.66 22.95 -36.23
C SER A 5 -0.34 22.21 -35.35
N VAL A 6 -1.18 21.36 -35.96
CA VAL A 6 -2.20 20.58 -35.25
C VAL A 6 -1.57 19.70 -34.16
N LYS A 7 -0.37 19.14 -34.41
CA LYS A 7 0.38 18.37 -33.41
C LYS A 7 0.78 19.22 -32.20
N ASP A 8 1.26 20.44 -32.43
CA ASP A 8 1.68 21.35 -31.36
C ASP A 8 0.49 21.87 -30.55
N ARG A 9 -0.69 21.99 -31.18
CA ARG A 9 -1.95 22.33 -30.48
C ARG A 9 -2.40 21.21 -29.57
N VAL A 10 -2.40 19.97 -30.04
CA VAL A 10 -2.79 18.79 -29.25
C VAL A 10 -1.82 18.56 -28.08
N ALA A 11 -0.52 18.75 -28.30
CA ALA A 11 0.49 18.67 -27.23
C ALA A 11 0.29 19.77 -26.17
N LYS A 12 0.02 21.01 -26.59
CA LYS A 12 -0.32 22.12 -25.68
C LYS A 12 -1.60 21.88 -24.89
N GLU A 13 -2.64 21.32 -25.52
CA GLU A 13 -3.90 20.99 -24.84
C GLU A 13 -3.73 19.87 -23.82
N LYS A 14 -2.96 18.81 -24.14
CA LYS A 14 -2.58 17.76 -23.19
C LYS A 14 -1.82 18.34 -21.98
N GLN A 15 -0.80 19.18 -22.22
CA GLN A 15 -0.05 19.84 -21.13
C GLN A 15 -0.94 20.77 -20.28
N LYS A 16 -1.88 21.48 -20.90
CA LYS A 16 -2.83 22.36 -20.19
C LYS A 16 -3.82 21.56 -19.34
N HIS A 17 -4.26 20.40 -19.83
CA HIS A 17 -5.13 19.48 -19.09
C HIS A 17 -4.41 18.89 -17.86
N ILE A 18 -3.17 18.44 -18.03
CA ILE A 18 -2.33 17.90 -16.95
C ILE A 18 -2.11 18.95 -15.84
N LYS A 19 -1.77 20.19 -16.21
CA LYS A 19 -1.61 21.32 -15.25
C LYS A 19 -2.89 21.70 -14.51
N GLY A 20 -4.08 21.32 -15.02
CA GLY A 20 -5.37 21.62 -14.41
C GLY A 20 -5.83 20.60 -13.34
N LEU A 21 -5.21 19.42 -13.28
CA LEU A 21 -5.59 18.37 -12.34
C LEU A 21 -5.08 18.70 -10.92
N LYS A 22 -5.92 18.49 -9.90
CA LYS A 22 -5.57 18.72 -8.49
C LYS A 22 -6.09 17.59 -7.60
N GLY A 23 -5.39 17.32 -6.49
CA GLY A 23 -5.80 16.37 -5.46
C GLY A 23 -6.10 14.97 -6.01
N ASN A 24 -7.24 14.38 -5.61
CA ASN A 24 -7.63 13.02 -6.02
C ASN A 24 -7.70 12.80 -7.54
N LYS A 25 -8.01 13.84 -8.33
CA LYS A 25 -8.05 13.73 -9.80
C LYS A 25 -6.64 13.58 -10.37
N LEU A 26 -5.68 14.30 -9.82
CA LEU A 26 -4.26 14.18 -10.18
C LEU A 26 -3.71 12.81 -9.79
N ILE A 27 -3.99 12.35 -8.56
CA ILE A 27 -3.60 11.01 -8.08
C ILE A 27 -4.15 9.91 -9.00
N ARG A 28 -5.45 9.94 -9.32
CA ARG A 28 -6.07 8.94 -10.22
C ARG A 28 -5.46 8.96 -11.62
N HIS A 29 -5.24 10.15 -12.17
CA HIS A 29 -4.64 10.27 -13.51
C HIS A 29 -3.20 9.72 -13.53
N TYR A 30 -2.40 10.06 -12.51
CA TYR A 30 -1.05 9.54 -12.36
C TYR A 30 -1.02 8.00 -12.26
N HIS A 31 -1.88 7.40 -11.43
CA HIS A 31 -1.97 5.94 -11.35
C HIS A 31 -2.48 5.28 -12.64
N ASN A 32 -3.38 5.93 -13.38
CA ASN A 32 -3.81 5.43 -14.69
C ASN A 32 -2.65 5.41 -15.68
N LEU A 33 -1.79 6.44 -15.68
CA LEU A 33 -0.59 6.48 -16.51
C LEU A 33 0.41 5.38 -16.13
N LEU A 34 0.66 5.15 -14.82
CA LEU A 34 1.51 4.03 -14.38
C LEU A 34 0.96 2.66 -14.82
N LYS A 35 -0.36 2.47 -14.71
CA LYS A 35 -1.02 1.24 -15.15
C LYS A 35 -0.93 1.07 -16.67
N GLU A 36 -1.09 2.16 -17.42
CA GLU A 36 -0.96 2.15 -18.86
C GLU A 36 0.48 1.85 -19.30
N LYS A 37 1.49 2.45 -18.65
CA LYS A 37 2.90 2.12 -18.87
C LYS A 37 3.16 0.62 -18.64
N SER A 38 2.70 0.08 -17.51
CA SER A 38 2.86 -1.35 -17.21
C SER A 38 2.18 -2.26 -18.24
N ARG A 39 1.00 -1.87 -18.75
CA ARG A 39 0.30 -2.57 -19.84
C ARG A 39 1.11 -2.53 -21.13
N LEU A 40 1.56 -1.34 -21.55
CA LEU A 40 2.33 -1.12 -22.77
C LEU A 40 3.63 -1.93 -22.78
N VAL A 41 4.37 -1.91 -21.66
CA VAL A 41 5.60 -2.71 -21.47
C VAL A 41 5.28 -4.20 -21.57
N SER A 42 4.27 -4.69 -20.87
CA SER A 42 3.88 -6.11 -20.91
C SER A 42 3.45 -6.56 -22.31
N SER A 43 2.79 -5.68 -23.08
CA SER A 43 2.35 -5.97 -24.45
C SER A 43 3.43 -5.74 -25.52
N HIS A 44 4.67 -5.42 -25.14
CA HIS A 44 5.75 -5.06 -26.08
C HIS A 44 5.32 -3.98 -27.08
N ALA A 45 4.57 -2.99 -26.58
CA ALA A 45 4.08 -1.89 -27.39
C ALA A 45 5.26 -1.05 -27.93
N PRO A 46 5.07 -0.28 -29.03
CA PRO A 46 6.11 0.56 -29.58
C PRO A 46 6.73 1.49 -28.53
N VAL A 47 8.06 1.58 -28.52
CA VAL A 47 8.86 2.39 -27.56
C VAL A 47 8.30 3.82 -27.43
N LYS A 48 7.92 4.43 -28.55
CA LYS A 48 7.35 5.77 -28.61
C LYS A 48 6.06 5.95 -27.78
N GLN A 49 5.25 4.90 -27.62
CA GLN A 49 4.06 4.95 -26.77
C GLN A 49 4.41 4.89 -25.28
N ILE A 50 5.48 4.15 -24.94
CA ILE A 50 6.00 4.08 -23.58
C ILE A 50 6.61 5.44 -23.20
N GLU A 51 7.41 6.03 -24.09
CA GLU A 51 8.00 7.37 -23.93
C GLU A 51 6.94 8.48 -23.78
N ASP A 52 5.83 8.43 -24.54
CA ASP A 52 4.74 9.43 -24.41
C ASP A 52 4.06 9.37 -23.04
N VAL A 53 3.95 8.17 -22.44
CA VAL A 53 3.41 7.99 -21.09
C VAL A 53 4.43 8.43 -20.03
N GLU A 54 5.72 8.16 -20.24
CA GLU A 54 6.80 8.62 -19.36
C GLU A 54 6.90 10.14 -19.33
N GLN A 55 6.84 10.81 -20.48
CA GLN A 55 6.81 12.27 -20.56
C GLN A 55 5.59 12.86 -19.86
N GLN A 56 4.44 12.20 -19.91
CA GLN A 56 3.25 12.63 -19.16
C GLN A 56 3.42 12.46 -17.65
N LEU A 57 4.08 11.39 -17.19
CA LEU A 57 4.42 11.19 -15.78
C LEU A 57 5.41 12.25 -15.29
N GLU A 58 6.47 12.54 -16.06
CA GLU A 58 7.43 13.62 -15.78
C GLU A 58 6.76 14.99 -15.76
N ALA A 59 5.86 15.26 -16.70
CA ALA A 59 5.15 16.54 -16.78
C ALA A 59 4.18 16.78 -15.62
N ILE A 60 3.65 15.71 -15.00
CA ILE A 60 2.92 15.83 -13.72
C ILE A 60 3.90 16.19 -12.61
N GLY A 61 5.08 15.57 -12.61
CA GLY A 61 6.12 15.79 -11.62
C GLY A 61 5.82 15.04 -10.33
N ILE A 62 6.84 14.33 -9.83
CA ILE A 62 6.73 13.54 -8.60
C ILE A 62 6.34 14.40 -7.41
N ASP A 63 6.80 15.66 -7.36
CA ASP A 63 6.46 16.62 -6.30
C ASP A 63 5.00 17.04 -6.29
N ALA A 64 4.37 17.21 -7.46
CA ALA A 64 2.96 17.59 -7.52
C ALA A 64 2.06 16.41 -7.15
N TYR A 65 2.47 15.19 -7.53
CA TYR A 65 1.86 13.95 -7.08
C TYR A 65 2.02 13.77 -5.56
N GLN A 66 3.24 13.91 -5.03
CA GLN A 66 3.53 13.78 -3.60
C GLN A 66 2.75 14.81 -2.78
N LYS A 67 2.73 16.08 -3.18
CA LYS A 67 1.89 17.11 -2.54
C LYS A 67 0.41 16.78 -2.61
N ALA A 68 -0.08 16.20 -3.71
CA ALA A 68 -1.48 15.78 -3.80
C ALA A 68 -1.78 14.56 -2.91
N SER A 69 -0.84 13.62 -2.80
CA SER A 69 -0.90 12.41 -1.97
C SER A 69 -0.89 12.76 -0.48
N GLN A 70 0.07 13.59 -0.04
CA GLN A 70 0.17 14.14 1.31
C GLN A 70 -1.08 14.95 1.70
N ASN A 71 -1.58 15.80 0.81
CA ASN A 71 -2.86 16.51 1.03
C ASN A 71 -4.08 15.57 1.04
N GLY A 72 -3.96 14.38 0.46
CA GLY A 72 -4.93 13.30 0.58
C GLY A 72 -4.96 12.65 1.96
N GLN A 73 -3.90 12.79 2.76
CA GLN A 73 -3.77 12.27 4.12
C GLN A 73 -4.09 13.32 5.21
N ASN A 74 -4.05 14.62 4.89
CA ASN A 74 -4.47 15.69 5.79
C ASN A 74 -5.90 15.45 6.32
N ASN A 75 -6.03 15.30 7.65
CA ASN A 75 -7.18 15.18 8.59
C ASN A 75 -8.63 14.88 8.11
N ARG A 76 -9.03 15.22 6.89
CA ARG A 76 -10.37 15.00 6.32
C ARG A 76 -10.57 13.63 5.64
N LYS A 77 -9.52 12.80 5.53
CA LYS A 77 -9.56 11.55 4.73
C LYS A 77 -8.96 10.28 5.36
N GLY A 78 -8.32 10.32 6.53
CA GLY A 78 -7.77 9.12 7.17
C GLY A 78 -7.12 9.32 8.54
N GLY A 79 -6.54 10.51 8.80
CA GLY A 79 -5.85 10.76 10.07
C GLY A 79 -4.56 9.93 10.21
N ASP A 80 -3.86 10.13 11.32
CA ASP A 80 -2.67 9.35 11.67
C ASP A 80 -3.09 7.93 12.10
N SER A 81 -3.06 6.98 11.15
CA SER A 81 -3.42 5.57 11.35
C SER A 81 -2.53 4.88 12.38
N SER A 82 -1.35 5.42 12.66
CA SER A 82 -0.46 4.84 13.67
C SER A 82 -0.99 5.01 15.10
N LYS A 83 -1.96 5.89 15.34
CA LYS A 83 -2.62 6.02 16.66
C LYS A 83 -3.40 4.78 17.04
N ILE A 84 -4.31 4.32 16.16
CA ILE A 84 -5.11 3.12 16.40
C ILE A 84 -4.23 1.87 16.49
N LEU A 85 -3.15 1.81 15.69
CA LEU A 85 -2.14 0.76 15.82
C LEU A 85 -1.53 0.74 17.23
N VAL A 86 -1.02 1.87 17.71
CA VAL A 86 -0.39 1.96 19.03
C VAL A 86 -1.37 1.59 20.15
N ASP A 87 -2.62 2.00 20.04
CA ASP A 87 -3.66 1.65 21.01
C ASP A 87 -3.91 0.14 21.02
N TRP A 88 -4.09 -0.49 19.86
CA TRP A 88 -4.27 -1.94 19.76
C TRP A 88 -3.07 -2.73 20.27
N ILE A 89 -1.85 -2.33 19.92
CA ILE A 89 -0.62 -3.00 20.38
C ILE A 89 -0.50 -2.95 21.90
N ARG A 90 -0.83 -1.82 22.54
CA ARG A 90 -0.80 -1.71 24.00
C ARG A 90 -1.82 -2.60 24.70
N THR A 91 -2.93 -2.90 24.04
CA THR A 91 -4.01 -3.70 24.61
C THR A 91 -3.83 -5.20 24.41
N ASP A 92 -3.00 -5.62 23.45
CA ASP A 92 -2.78 -7.04 23.17
C ASP A 92 -1.49 -7.54 23.86
N PRO A 93 -1.60 -8.29 24.97
CA PRO A 93 -0.42 -8.80 25.69
C PRO A 93 0.37 -9.84 24.90
N ASN A 94 -0.23 -10.48 23.88
CA ASN A 94 0.48 -11.43 23.03
C ASN A 94 1.36 -10.69 22.02
N LEU A 95 0.88 -9.56 21.48
CA LEU A 95 1.65 -8.73 20.55
C LEU A 95 2.66 -7.82 21.25
N TYR A 96 2.36 -7.36 22.48
CA TYR A 96 3.26 -6.53 23.29
C TYR A 96 3.35 -7.03 24.74
N PRO A 97 4.14 -8.09 25.00
CA PRO A 97 4.33 -8.60 26.35
C PRO A 97 5.10 -7.62 27.23
N LYS A 98 4.45 -7.08 28.27
CA LYS A 98 5.00 -6.09 29.21
C LYS A 98 6.26 -6.52 29.97
N HIS A 99 6.52 -7.83 30.03
CA HIS A 99 7.62 -8.43 30.78
C HIS A 99 8.77 -8.95 29.89
N ARG A 100 8.67 -8.80 28.57
CA ARG A 100 9.84 -9.02 27.69
C ARG A 100 10.81 -7.87 27.89
N ASP A 101 12.11 -8.16 27.82
CA ASP A 101 13.20 -7.20 27.88
C ASP A 101 12.79 -5.88 27.21
N THR A 102 12.92 -4.80 27.98
CA THR A 102 12.40 -3.42 27.81
C THR A 102 12.77 -2.70 26.50
N ARG A 103 13.26 -3.41 25.49
CA ARG A 103 13.61 -2.84 24.20
C ARG A 103 12.36 -2.48 23.40
N PRO A 104 12.40 -1.37 22.63
CA PRO A 104 11.40 -1.10 21.60
C PRO A 104 11.31 -2.24 20.58
N GLN A 105 10.11 -2.56 20.10
CA GLN A 105 9.94 -3.53 19.00
C GLN A 105 10.51 -2.95 17.71
N GLN A 106 11.25 -3.76 16.96
CA GLN A 106 11.77 -3.38 15.66
C GLN A 106 10.64 -3.48 14.63
N ILE A 107 10.24 -2.35 14.01
CA ILE A 107 9.16 -2.35 13.04
C ILE A 107 9.60 -1.78 11.69
N LEU A 108 8.95 -2.26 10.62
CA LEU A 108 9.05 -1.68 9.28
C LEU A 108 7.75 -0.95 8.93
N GLU A 109 7.86 0.32 8.59
CA GLU A 109 6.78 1.10 8.02
C GLU A 109 6.95 1.22 6.50
N ILE A 110 6.02 0.61 5.76
CA ILE A 110 5.98 0.63 4.31
C ILE A 110 5.05 1.76 3.86
N GLY A 111 5.53 2.60 2.93
CA GLY A 111 4.78 3.76 2.46
C GLY A 111 4.75 4.91 3.47
N SER A 112 5.85 5.06 4.22
CA SER A 112 5.96 6.11 5.23
C SER A 112 6.04 7.48 4.55
N VAL A 113 5.23 8.41 5.03
CA VAL A 113 5.17 9.80 4.53
C VAL A 113 5.55 10.83 5.60
N CYS A 114 5.77 10.38 6.84
CA CYS A 114 5.99 11.24 7.99
C CYS A 114 6.89 10.53 9.00
N VAL A 115 7.86 11.25 9.55
CA VAL A 115 8.80 10.72 10.53
C VAL A 115 8.37 10.90 11.98
N ASP A 116 7.36 11.73 12.22
CA ASP A 116 6.88 12.10 13.55
C ASP A 116 5.48 11.52 13.86
N ASN A 117 5.08 10.47 13.15
CA ASN A 117 3.82 9.77 13.42
C ASN A 117 3.81 9.11 14.81
N LYS A 118 2.63 8.64 15.27
CA LYS A 118 2.52 8.01 16.59
C LYS A 118 3.40 6.76 16.75
N CYS A 119 3.65 5.98 15.70
CA CYS A 119 4.62 4.87 15.77
C CYS A 119 6.02 5.34 16.16
N SER A 120 6.42 6.51 15.65
CA SER A 120 7.74 7.09 15.83
C SER A 120 7.93 7.75 17.20
N THR A 121 6.84 8.21 17.81
CA THR A 121 6.87 9.06 19.01
C THR A 121 6.31 8.37 20.26
N CYS A 122 5.71 7.18 20.15
CA CYS A 122 5.08 6.49 21.28
C CYS A 122 6.07 5.80 22.24
N GLY A 123 7.34 5.66 21.86
CA GLY A 123 8.38 4.97 22.63
C GLY A 123 8.29 3.43 22.60
N LEU A 124 7.30 2.84 21.93
CA LEU A 124 7.14 1.39 21.83
C LEU A 124 8.01 0.77 20.74
N PHE A 125 8.39 1.55 19.73
CA PHE A 125 8.94 1.04 18.48
C PHE A 125 10.26 1.70 18.10
N SER A 126 11.13 0.90 17.50
CA SER A 126 12.27 1.34 16.70
C SER A 126 11.88 1.19 15.24
N VAL A 127 11.68 2.31 14.55
CA VAL A 127 10.99 2.36 13.25
C VAL A 127 11.97 2.48 12.09
N THR A 128 12.01 1.46 11.24
CA THR A 128 12.58 1.55 9.89
C THR A 128 11.50 2.04 8.93
N ARG A 129 11.77 3.10 8.16
CA ARG A 129 10.78 3.74 7.27
C ARG A 129 11.22 3.60 5.82
N ILE A 130 10.34 3.07 4.98
CA ILE A 130 10.55 3.02 3.54
C ILE A 130 9.38 3.64 2.78
N ASP A 131 9.68 4.24 1.65
CA ASP A 131 8.69 4.68 0.66
C ASP A 131 9.23 4.46 -0.76
N LEU A 132 8.37 4.25 -1.74
CA LEU A 132 8.83 4.04 -3.13
C LEU A 132 9.38 5.32 -3.75
N HIS A 133 8.94 6.48 -3.25
CA HIS A 133 9.19 7.81 -3.79
C HIS A 133 9.41 8.80 -2.64
N SER A 134 10.44 8.56 -1.83
CA SER A 134 10.64 9.30 -0.59
C SER A 134 10.94 10.77 -0.87
N SER A 135 10.30 11.66 -0.12
CA SER A 135 10.59 13.11 -0.14
C SER A 135 11.29 13.59 1.13
N HIS A 136 11.65 12.67 2.03
CA HIS A 136 12.20 13.00 3.33
C HIS A 136 13.50 12.21 3.60
N PRO A 137 14.61 12.84 4.01
CA PRO A 137 15.91 12.18 4.14
C PRO A 137 15.96 11.05 5.18
N LEU A 138 15.08 11.10 6.18
CA LEU A 138 14.93 10.05 7.21
C LEU A 138 13.96 8.92 6.80
N ILE A 139 13.44 8.94 5.59
CA ILE A 139 12.62 7.86 5.01
C ILE A 139 13.41 7.32 3.83
N GLN A 140 13.78 6.03 3.89
CA GLN A 140 14.56 5.41 2.84
C GLN A 140 13.71 5.24 1.59
N GLU A 141 14.19 5.73 0.44
CA GLU A 141 13.56 5.41 -0.84
C GLU A 141 13.88 3.95 -1.20
N GLN A 142 12.89 3.07 -1.20
CA GLN A 142 13.05 1.64 -1.47
C GLN A 142 11.74 0.97 -1.87
N ASP A 143 11.79 0.09 -2.87
CA ASP A 143 10.73 -0.87 -3.15
C ASP A 143 10.79 -2.05 -2.17
N VAL A 144 9.70 -2.30 -1.42
CA VAL A 144 9.59 -3.42 -0.49
C VAL A 144 9.87 -4.77 -1.15
N LEU A 145 9.48 -4.96 -2.42
CA LEU A 145 9.72 -6.22 -3.14
C LEU A 145 11.22 -6.51 -3.36
N MET A 146 12.04 -5.47 -3.36
CA MET A 146 13.49 -5.58 -3.48
C MET A 146 14.20 -5.72 -2.13
N ARG A 147 13.52 -5.43 -1.02
CA ARG A 147 14.10 -5.53 0.32
C ARG A 147 14.40 -6.98 0.67
N SER A 148 15.58 -7.20 1.23
CA SER A 148 16.07 -8.52 1.66
C SER A 148 15.96 -8.69 3.19
N PRO A 149 15.77 -9.92 3.68
CA PRO A 149 15.86 -10.25 5.11
C PRO A 149 17.18 -9.82 5.78
N LYS A 150 18.26 -9.68 5.00
CA LYS A 150 19.58 -9.21 5.50
C LYS A 150 19.56 -7.75 5.93
N GLU A 151 18.62 -6.96 5.42
CA GLU A 151 18.42 -5.56 5.81
C GLU A 151 17.54 -5.42 7.06
N GLY A 152 17.09 -6.52 7.64
CA GLY A 152 16.33 -6.53 8.87
C GLY A 152 15.18 -7.53 8.86
N ILE A 153 14.97 -8.11 10.03
CA ILE A 153 13.79 -8.89 10.38
C ILE A 153 13.05 -8.13 11.48
N PHE A 154 11.72 -8.06 11.39
CA PHE A 154 10.91 -7.16 12.19
C PHE A 154 9.94 -7.91 13.12
N ASP A 155 9.70 -7.33 14.29
CA ASP A 155 8.63 -7.73 15.21
C ASP A 155 7.25 -7.31 14.67
N GLY A 156 7.20 -6.27 13.83
CA GLY A 156 5.96 -5.77 13.25
C GLY A 156 6.14 -5.05 11.92
N ILE A 157 5.12 -5.10 11.08
CA ILE A 157 5.06 -4.33 9.82
C ILE A 157 3.81 -3.46 9.80
N SER A 158 3.98 -2.17 9.57
CA SER A 158 2.91 -1.21 9.26
C SER A 158 2.82 -1.00 7.75
N CYS A 159 1.69 -1.36 7.17
CA CYS A 159 1.39 -1.25 5.74
C CYS A 159 0.07 -0.50 5.56
N SER A 160 0.14 0.83 5.64
CA SER A 160 -1.04 1.70 5.65
C SER A 160 -1.29 2.29 4.26
N LEU A 161 -2.42 1.95 3.63
CA LEU A 161 -2.84 2.47 2.33
C LEU A 161 -1.86 2.21 1.16
N VAL A 162 -1.00 1.20 1.28
CA VAL A 162 -0.02 0.81 0.24
C VAL A 162 -0.65 -0.12 -0.79
N LEU A 163 -1.25 -1.22 -0.33
CA LEU A 163 -1.67 -2.33 -1.21
C LEU A 163 -2.79 -1.94 -2.19
N ASN A 164 -3.63 -0.95 -1.85
CA ASN A 164 -4.64 -0.39 -2.76
C ASN A 164 -4.05 0.32 -3.98
N PHE A 165 -2.83 0.84 -3.89
CA PHE A 165 -2.14 1.48 -5.03
C PHE A 165 -1.26 0.51 -5.81
N ALA A 166 -0.85 -0.61 -5.21
CA ALA A 166 -0.08 -1.63 -5.91
C ALA A 166 -0.85 -2.21 -7.12
N PRO A 167 -0.17 -2.46 -8.25
CA PRO A 167 -0.71 -3.23 -9.36
C PRO A 167 -1.26 -4.57 -8.87
N PRO A 168 -2.43 -5.05 -9.37
CA PRO A 168 -3.06 -6.26 -8.86
C PRO A 168 -2.12 -7.46 -8.78
N ASN A 169 -1.31 -7.69 -9.82
CA ASN A 169 -0.35 -8.80 -9.92
C ASN A 169 0.79 -8.76 -8.87
N LEU A 170 1.03 -7.61 -8.24
CA LEU A 170 2.07 -7.46 -7.22
C LEU A 170 1.53 -7.57 -5.79
N ARG A 171 0.21 -7.49 -5.59
CA ARG A 171 -0.37 -7.44 -4.23
C ARG A 171 -0.05 -8.67 -3.39
N ALA A 172 -0.21 -9.87 -3.95
CA ALA A 172 0.13 -11.11 -3.24
C ALA A 172 1.64 -11.21 -2.99
N GLN A 173 2.48 -10.72 -3.90
CA GLN A 173 3.94 -10.70 -3.72
C GLN A 173 4.36 -9.78 -2.58
N ILE A 174 3.70 -8.62 -2.43
CA ILE A 174 3.94 -7.71 -1.30
C ILE A 174 3.58 -8.39 0.01
N LEU A 175 2.42 -9.08 0.08
CA LEU A 175 2.04 -9.83 1.28
C LEU A 175 3.04 -10.96 1.60
N LEU A 176 3.47 -11.73 0.60
CA LEU A 176 4.51 -12.75 0.77
C LEU A 176 5.83 -12.17 1.23
N LYS A 177 6.23 -11.01 0.68
CA LYS A 177 7.45 -10.32 1.09
C LYS A 177 7.34 -9.88 2.55
N CYS A 178 6.19 -9.39 3.01
CA CYS A 178 5.98 -9.07 4.43
C CYS A 178 6.23 -10.30 5.33
N THR A 179 5.77 -11.50 4.95
CA THR A 179 6.03 -12.70 5.77
C THR A 179 7.52 -13.07 5.81
N GLN A 180 8.29 -12.72 4.78
CA GLN A 180 9.74 -12.95 4.73
C GLN A 180 10.55 -11.92 5.54
N LEU A 181 9.97 -10.75 5.80
CA LEU A 181 10.60 -9.67 6.56
C LEU A 181 10.18 -9.68 8.05
N LEU A 182 9.17 -10.46 8.42
CA LEU A 182 8.80 -10.67 9.82
C LEU A 182 9.68 -11.76 10.45
N HIS A 183 9.82 -11.70 11.79
CA HIS A 183 10.32 -12.86 12.55
C HIS A 183 9.48 -14.11 12.24
N PRO A 184 10.03 -15.33 12.43
CA PRO A 184 9.27 -16.55 12.25
C PRO A 184 7.96 -16.53 13.05
N PRO A 185 6.89 -17.15 12.53
CA PRO A 185 5.60 -17.14 13.20
C PRO A 185 5.70 -17.78 14.57
N ASN A 186 4.99 -17.21 15.54
CA ASN A 186 5.03 -17.66 16.93
C ASN A 186 3.61 -17.68 17.53
N PRO A 187 3.09 -18.83 18.00
CA PRO A 187 1.73 -18.90 18.53
C PRO A 187 1.48 -18.10 19.81
N THR A 188 2.53 -17.85 20.61
CA THR A 188 2.42 -17.18 21.92
C THR A 188 2.72 -15.69 21.82
N HIS A 189 3.79 -15.33 21.11
CA HIS A 189 4.22 -13.95 20.89
C HIS A 189 4.43 -13.69 19.39
N PRO A 190 3.35 -13.69 18.59
CA PRO A 190 3.45 -13.56 17.15
C PRO A 190 3.96 -12.18 16.75
N PRO A 191 4.81 -12.09 15.71
CA PRO A 191 5.00 -10.84 14.98
C PRO A 191 3.67 -10.35 14.43
N TRP A 192 3.55 -9.05 14.14
CA TRP A 192 2.27 -8.48 13.73
C TRP A 192 2.32 -7.76 12.38
N PHE A 193 1.16 -7.70 11.73
CA PHE A 193 0.97 -6.98 10.48
C PHE A 193 -0.22 -6.03 10.62
N PHE A 194 0.07 -4.73 10.62
CA PHE A 194 -0.94 -3.68 10.60
C PHE A 194 -1.24 -3.29 9.15
N PHE A 195 -2.50 -3.42 8.78
CA PHE A 195 -2.92 -3.30 7.39
C PHE A 195 -4.12 -2.37 7.27
N VAL A 196 -3.99 -1.36 6.40
CA VAL A 196 -5.03 -0.35 6.22
C VAL A 196 -5.39 -0.23 4.75
N LEU A 197 -6.69 -0.25 4.47
CA LEU A 197 -7.26 -0.09 3.15
C LEU A 197 -8.33 1.01 3.14
N PRO A 198 -8.58 1.67 1.99
CA PRO A 198 -9.84 2.36 1.79
C PRO A 198 -10.99 1.36 1.99
N ALA A 199 -12.00 1.70 2.79
CA ALA A 199 -13.14 0.82 3.05
C ALA A 199 -13.83 0.32 1.76
N PRO A 200 -13.92 1.10 0.65
CA PRO A 200 -14.39 0.59 -0.64
C PRO A 200 -13.69 -0.68 -1.15
N CYS A 201 -12.45 -0.95 -0.77
CA CYS A 201 -11.74 -2.17 -1.15
C CYS A 201 -12.42 -3.45 -0.62
N VAL A 202 -13.16 -3.35 0.50
CA VAL A 202 -13.81 -4.48 1.16
C VAL A 202 -15.33 -4.33 1.28
N ASN A 203 -15.90 -3.11 1.16
CA ASN A 203 -17.34 -2.91 1.24
C ASN A 203 -18.00 -2.55 -0.11
N ASN A 204 -17.18 -2.28 -1.14
CA ASN A 204 -17.68 -1.87 -2.46
C ASN A 204 -16.84 -2.46 -3.62
N SER A 205 -16.16 -3.59 -3.40
CA SER A 205 -15.44 -4.30 -4.45
C SER A 205 -16.30 -5.42 -5.04
N ARG A 206 -16.14 -5.65 -6.35
CA ARG A 206 -16.75 -6.77 -7.06
C ARG A 206 -16.16 -8.13 -6.64
N TYR A 207 -14.91 -8.14 -6.20
CA TYR A 207 -14.12 -9.36 -6.02
C TYR A 207 -13.57 -9.57 -4.60
N MET A 208 -13.89 -8.67 -3.68
CA MET A 208 -13.38 -8.71 -2.30
C MET A 208 -14.45 -8.20 -1.34
N ASP A 209 -14.61 -8.94 -0.25
CA ASP A 209 -15.23 -8.48 1.00
C ASP A 209 -14.27 -8.74 2.17
N GLU A 210 -14.66 -8.38 3.40
CA GLU A 210 -13.83 -8.63 4.59
C GLU A 210 -13.57 -10.12 4.80
N SER A 211 -14.58 -10.98 4.60
CA SER A 211 -14.45 -12.43 4.73
C SER A 211 -13.40 -13.01 3.77
N THR A 212 -13.48 -12.60 2.50
CA THR A 212 -12.51 -12.96 1.45
C THR A 212 -11.13 -12.44 1.79
N LEU A 213 -11.02 -11.20 2.27
CA LEU A 213 -9.74 -10.62 2.68
C LEU A 213 -9.09 -11.43 3.79
N HIS A 214 -9.81 -11.67 4.89
CA HIS A 214 -9.28 -12.42 6.03
C HIS A 214 -8.93 -13.85 5.65
N SER A 215 -9.74 -14.49 4.81
CA SER A 215 -9.45 -15.83 4.29
C SER A 215 -8.15 -15.86 3.49
N ILE A 216 -7.91 -14.88 2.63
CA ILE A 216 -6.65 -14.75 1.89
C ILE A 216 -5.48 -14.53 2.85
N LEU A 217 -5.58 -13.55 3.76
CA LEU A 217 -4.51 -13.19 4.70
C LEU A 217 -4.16 -14.35 5.64
N HIS A 218 -5.16 -15.13 6.07
CA HIS A 218 -4.93 -16.35 6.83
C HIS A 218 -4.05 -17.33 6.05
N ARG A 219 -4.18 -17.45 4.72
CA ARG A 219 -3.28 -18.32 3.94
C ARG A 219 -1.83 -17.83 3.94
N PHE A 220 -1.60 -16.54 4.14
CA PHE A 220 -0.26 -15.98 4.32
C PHE A 220 0.29 -16.17 5.74
N GLY A 221 -0.49 -16.71 6.67
CA GLY A 221 -0.12 -16.86 8.08
C GLY A 221 -0.67 -15.79 9.01
N PHE A 222 -1.51 -14.89 8.49
CA PHE A 222 -2.02 -13.73 9.24
C PHE A 222 -3.42 -13.99 9.81
N THR A 223 -3.51 -14.11 11.12
CA THR A 223 -4.77 -14.28 11.87
C THR A 223 -5.26 -12.93 12.41
N LEU A 224 -6.51 -12.56 12.13
CA LEU A 224 -7.06 -11.27 12.54
C LEU A 224 -7.13 -11.17 14.08
N ARG A 225 -6.67 -10.06 14.65
CA ARG A 225 -6.77 -9.73 16.08
C ARG A 225 -7.73 -8.57 16.33
N TYR A 226 -7.57 -7.49 15.56
CA TYR A 226 -8.41 -6.30 15.69
C TYR A 226 -8.84 -5.80 14.32
N SER A 227 -10.05 -5.24 14.26
CA SER A 227 -10.55 -4.53 13.10
C SER A 227 -11.33 -3.27 13.52
N SER A 228 -11.30 -2.27 12.66
CA SER A 228 -12.18 -1.10 12.75
C SER A 228 -12.47 -0.60 11.35
N VAL A 229 -13.73 -0.67 10.94
CA VAL A 229 -14.15 -0.28 9.60
C VAL A 229 -15.13 0.88 9.68
N SER A 230 -14.75 1.98 9.05
CA SER A 230 -15.60 3.14 8.85
C SER A 230 -16.13 3.18 7.41
N LYS A 231 -16.92 4.22 7.09
CA LYS A 231 -17.37 4.46 5.71
C LYS A 231 -16.23 4.67 4.71
N LYS A 232 -15.06 5.14 5.16
CA LYS A 232 -13.96 5.57 4.27
C LYS A 232 -12.72 4.68 4.36
N ILE A 233 -12.43 4.15 5.54
CA ILE A 233 -11.17 3.48 5.84
C ILE A 233 -11.43 2.24 6.71
N ALA A 234 -10.67 1.19 6.46
CA ALA A 234 -10.68 -0.07 7.16
C ALA A 234 -9.29 -0.34 7.74
N TYR A 235 -9.23 -0.54 9.05
CA TYR A 235 -8.02 -0.84 9.80
C TYR A 235 -8.07 -2.29 10.26
N TYR A 236 -6.95 -2.99 10.13
CA TYR A 236 -6.79 -4.37 10.57
C TYR A 236 -5.44 -4.54 11.25
N LEU A 237 -5.43 -5.29 12.35
CA LEU A 237 -4.21 -5.79 12.96
C LEU A 237 -4.26 -7.31 12.97
N TYR A 238 -3.24 -7.93 12.39
CA TYR A 238 -3.09 -9.37 12.31
C TYR A 238 -1.89 -9.84 13.13
N ALA A 239 -2.00 -11.05 13.69
CA ALA A 239 -0.89 -11.82 14.21
C ALA A 239 -0.35 -12.74 13.12
N TYR A 240 0.97 -12.82 12.98
CA TYR A 240 1.66 -13.82 12.18
C TYR A 240 1.98 -15.03 13.05
N ASP A 241 1.01 -15.94 13.17
CA ASP A 241 1.04 -17.03 14.16
C ASP A 241 1.19 -18.42 13.54
N HIS A 242 1.20 -18.53 12.21
CA HIS A 242 1.49 -19.77 11.50
C HIS A 242 2.20 -19.52 10.16
N PRO A 243 2.90 -20.52 9.61
CA PRO A 243 3.59 -20.37 8.33
C PRO A 243 2.64 -20.07 7.17
N CYS A 244 3.16 -19.35 6.17
CA CYS A 244 2.46 -19.14 4.90
C CYS A 244 2.21 -20.49 4.22
N SER A 245 1.02 -20.68 3.66
CA SER A 245 0.64 -21.86 2.89
C SER A 245 1.54 -22.04 1.66
N THR A 246 1.91 -23.28 1.36
CA THR A 246 2.73 -23.62 0.19
C THR A 246 1.98 -23.51 -1.14
N ASN A 247 0.65 -23.64 -1.14
CA ASN A 247 -0.19 -23.56 -2.34
C ASN A 247 -1.14 -22.35 -2.28
N LEU A 248 -0.63 -21.14 -2.54
CA LEU A 248 -1.42 -19.91 -2.57
C LEU A 248 -2.21 -19.77 -3.89
N SER A 249 -3.36 -20.43 -3.96
CA SER A 249 -4.32 -20.23 -5.06
C SER A 249 -5.58 -19.55 -4.57
N TRP A 250 -5.91 -18.41 -5.17
CA TRP A 250 -7.16 -17.69 -4.97
C TRP A 250 -7.72 -17.23 -6.32
N LYS A 251 -8.67 -18.00 -6.83
CA LYS A 251 -9.34 -17.68 -8.09
C LYS A 251 -10.21 -16.45 -7.89
N LYS A 252 -10.16 -15.56 -8.87
CA LYS A 252 -11.01 -14.37 -8.93
C LYS A 252 -12.47 -14.79 -9.06
N LYS A 253 -13.26 -14.52 -8.02
CA LYS A 253 -14.70 -14.79 -7.98
C LYS A 253 -15.45 -13.48 -7.74
N THR A 254 -16.61 -13.33 -8.37
CA THR A 254 -17.51 -12.21 -8.09
C THR A 254 -18.17 -12.45 -6.73
N VAL A 255 -17.92 -11.54 -5.78
CA VAL A 255 -18.50 -11.53 -4.44
C VAL A 255 -19.73 -10.64 -4.40
N HIS A 256 -19.66 -9.50 -5.08
CA HIS A 256 -20.77 -8.55 -5.22
C HIS A 256 -20.90 -8.14 -6.67
N ASP A 257 -22.11 -8.19 -7.21
CA ASP A 257 -22.39 -7.69 -8.56
C ASP A 257 -22.82 -6.22 -8.54
N GLY A 258 -22.76 -5.57 -9.69
CA GLY A 258 -23.29 -4.23 -9.93
C GLY A 258 -22.33 -3.27 -10.61
N PRO A 259 -22.84 -2.27 -11.36
CA PRO A 259 -22.03 -1.38 -12.20
C PRO A 259 -21.16 -0.39 -11.40
N SER A 260 -21.55 -0.04 -10.17
CA SER A 260 -20.83 0.92 -9.32
C SER A 260 -19.70 0.31 -8.47
N ARG A 261 -19.46 -1.00 -8.59
CA ARG A 261 -18.44 -1.73 -7.82
C ARG A 261 -17.04 -1.53 -8.38
N ASN A 262 -16.08 -1.28 -7.50
CA ASN A 262 -14.68 -1.25 -7.89
C ASN A 262 -14.13 -2.68 -8.09
N ASN A 263 -12.88 -2.78 -8.57
CA ASN A 263 -12.25 -4.05 -8.93
C ASN A 263 -11.07 -4.41 -8.02
N PHE A 264 -11.06 -3.96 -6.77
CA PHE A 264 -10.01 -4.34 -5.82
C PHE A 264 -10.01 -5.86 -5.63
N PHE A 265 -8.82 -6.47 -5.75
CA PHE A 265 -8.63 -7.91 -5.69
C PHE A 265 -7.17 -8.21 -5.38
N ILE A 266 -6.91 -9.27 -4.63
CA ILE A 266 -5.57 -9.78 -4.32
C ILE A 266 -5.43 -11.13 -5.05
N PRO A 267 -4.92 -11.14 -6.29
CA PRO A 267 -4.73 -12.38 -7.02
C PRO A 267 -3.61 -13.20 -6.39
N CYS A 268 -3.95 -14.40 -5.93
CA CYS A 268 -2.97 -15.41 -5.55
C CYS A 268 -3.02 -16.49 -6.64
N LEU A 269 -1.98 -16.59 -7.45
CA LEU A 269 -1.81 -17.67 -8.40
C LEU A 269 -0.61 -18.47 -7.91
N SER A 270 -0.82 -19.76 -7.68
CA SER A 270 0.29 -20.70 -7.46
C SER A 270 1.20 -20.65 -8.68
N SER A 271 2.50 -20.53 -8.43
CA SER A 271 3.53 -20.82 -9.44
C SER A 271 3.48 -22.29 -9.82
#